data_AF-A0A9J6GMT6-F1
#
_entry.id   AF-A0A9J6GMT6-F1
#
_cell.length_a   1.000
_cell.length_b   1.000
_cell.length_c   1.000
_cell.angle_alpha   90.00
_cell.angle_beta   90.00
_cell.angle_gamma   90.00
#
_symmetry.space_group_name_H-M   'P 1'
#
loop_
_entity.id
_entity.type
_entity.pdbx_description
1 polymer ?
#
loop_
_entity_poly.entity_id
_entity_poly.type
_entity_poly.pdbx_seq_one_letter_code
_entity_poly.pdbx_strand_id
1 'polypeptide(L)' 'MEKHSPTLLNEPGVPTRTGNSVTNDTTPDLTWISGTLEMEWKCGDVDLGSDHKIININIHGPKYKA' A
#
# COMPACT_ATOMS: atom_id res chain seq x y z
N MET A 1 25.43 8.43 -4.39
CA MET A 1 24.12 7.75 -4.38
C MET A 1 23.13 8.67 -5.05
N GLU A 2 22.45 8.19 -6.09
CA GLU A 2 21.43 8.94 -6.81
C GLU A 2 20.18 9.08 -5.93
N LYS A 3 19.65 10.29 -5.77
CA LYS A 3 18.49 10.55 -4.92
C LYS A 3 17.22 10.37 -5.74
N HIS A 4 16.62 9.19 -5.67
CA HIS A 4 15.25 9.00 -6.15
C HIS A 4 14.28 9.68 -5.17
N SER A 5 13.25 10.37 -5.68
CA SER A 5 12.20 11.01 -4.87
C SER A 5 10.86 10.29 -5.08
N PRO A 6 10.72 9.03 -4.63
CA PRO A 6 9.45 8.33 -4.73
C PRO A 6 8.42 8.94 -3.78
N THR A 7 7.14 8.74 -4.10
CA THR A 7 6.02 9.16 -3.24
C THR A 7 5.48 7.95 -2.49
N LEU A 8 5.26 8.10 -1.18
CA LEU A 8 4.66 7.06 -0.34
C LEU A 8 3.15 7.03 -0.61
N LEU A 9 2.60 5.84 -0.82
CA LEU A 9 1.19 5.65 -1.16
C LEU A 9 0.33 5.21 0.02
N ASN A 10 0.95 4.75 1.11
CA ASN A 10 0.24 4.33 2.31
C ASN A 10 -0.66 5.45 2.83
N GLU A 11 -1.91 5.11 3.13
CA GLU A 11 -2.81 6.00 3.84
C GLU A 11 -2.41 6.10 5.33
N PRO A 12 -2.16 7.31 5.86
CA PRO A 12 -1.79 7.49 7.25
C PRO A 12 -2.87 6.94 8.20
N GLY A 13 -2.45 6.16 9.19
CA GLY A 13 -3.36 5.58 10.19
C GLY A 13 -4.08 4.30 9.75
N VAL A 14 -3.81 3.79 8.55
CA VAL A 14 -4.32 2.50 8.09
C VAL A 14 -3.28 1.41 8.39
N PRO A 15 -3.55 0.49 9.34
CA PRO A 15 -2.61 -0.57 9.67
C PRO A 15 -2.63 -1.67 8.61
N THR A 16 -1.44 -2.10 8.19
CA THR A 16 -1.26 -3.24 7.27
C THR A 16 -1.05 -4.55 8.01
N ARG A 17 -0.82 -4.47 9.33
CA ARG A 17 -0.70 -5.61 10.22
C ARG A 17 -1.58 -5.40 11.45
N THR A 18 -2.41 -6.39 11.76
CA THR A 18 -3.26 -6.41 12.95
C THR A 18 -2.45 -6.91 14.14
N GLY A 19 -2.54 -6.20 15.25
CA GLY A 19 -1.93 -6.56 16.52
C GLY A 19 -2.67 -7.69 17.23
N ASN A 20 -2.36 -7.90 18.51
CA ASN A 20 -3.04 -8.86 19.36
C ASN A 20 -3.16 -8.29 20.78
N SER A 21 -3.47 -9.12 21.78
CA SER A 21 -3.62 -8.69 23.17
C SER A 21 -2.34 -8.10 23.80
N VAL A 22 -1.19 -8.23 23.13
CA VAL A 22 0.12 -7.76 23.59
C VAL A 22 0.70 -6.67 22.69
N THR A 23 0.42 -6.71 21.38
CA THR A 23 1.00 -5.78 20.39
C THR A 23 -0.06 -4.93 19.71
N ASN A 24 0.24 -3.66 19.45
CA ASN A 24 -0.65 -2.77 18.68
C ASN A 24 -0.67 -3.12 17.19
N ASP A 25 -1.69 -2.62 16.50
CA ASP A 25 -1.73 -2.54 15.05
C ASP A 25 -0.55 -1.71 14.51
N THR A 26 0.05 -2.14 13.40
CA THR A 26 1.22 -1.48 12.80
C THR A 26 1.11 -1.42 11.27
N THR A 27 1.98 -0.61 10.65
CA THR A 27 2.05 -0.44 9.19
C THR A 27 3.47 -0.74 8.68
N PRO A 28 3.97 -2.00 8.80
CA PRO A 28 5.30 -2.37 8.34
C PRO A 28 5.42 -2.44 6.81
N ASP A 29 4.30 -2.59 6.10
CA ASP A 29 4.29 -2.78 4.65
C ASP A 29 4.14 -1.44 3.94
N LEU A 30 5.20 -1.00 3.24
CA LEU A 30 5.23 0.32 2.58
C LEU A 30 5.22 0.17 1.07
N THR A 31 4.38 0.96 0.40
CA THR A 31 4.32 1.04 -1.07
C THR A 31 4.76 2.42 -1.53
N TRP A 32 5.74 2.44 -2.44
CA TRP A 32 6.28 3.66 -3.02
C TRP A 32 6.11 3.64 -4.53
N ILE A 33 5.85 4.80 -5.13
CA ILE A 33 5.82 4.98 -6.59
C ILE A 33 6.88 5.97 -7.05
N SER A 34 7.47 5.69 -8.20
CA SER A 34 8.27 6.63 -8.97
C SER A 34 7.58 6.91 -10.30
N GLY A 35 7.55 8.17 -10.72
CA GLY A 35 6.84 8.61 -11.92
C GLY A 35 5.39 9.05 -11.66
N THR A 36 4.63 9.25 -12.74
CA THR A 36 3.29 9.87 -12.73
C THR A 36 2.20 8.91 -13.20
N LEU A 37 2.28 7.62 -12.85
CA LEU A 37 1.20 6.69 -13.16
C LEU A 37 0.01 6.99 -12.26
N GLU A 38 -1.17 7.06 -12.86
CA GLU A 38 -2.42 7.08 -12.11
C GLU A 38 -2.60 5.68 -11.49
N MET A 39 -2.81 5.64 -10.18
CA MET A 39 -2.93 4.38 -9.46
C MET A 39 -3.80 4.55 -8.22
N GLU A 40 -4.32 3.42 -7.74
CA GLU A 40 -5.05 3.32 -6.48
C GLU A 40 -4.32 2.35 -5.57
N TRP A 41 -4.16 2.75 -4.31
CA TRP A 41 -3.63 1.91 -3.25
C TRP A 41 -4.70 1.71 -2.20
N LYS A 42 -4.90 0.47 -1.74
CA LYS A 42 -5.84 0.16 -0.66
C LYS A 42 -5.32 -0.98 0.21
N CYS A 43 -5.32 -0.78 1.52
CA CYS A 43 -5.24 -1.88 2.47
C CYS A 43 -6.61 -2.57 2.54
N GLY A 44 -6.66 -3.85 2.18
CA GLY A 44 -7.88 -4.65 2.23
C GLY A 44 -8.20 -5.13 3.65
N ASP A 45 -9.43 -5.57 3.87
CA ASP A 45 -9.92 -6.01 5.17
C ASP A 45 -9.71 -7.52 5.43
N VAL A 46 -9.04 -8.22 4.51
CA VAL A 46 -8.82 -9.67 4.55
C VAL A 46 -7.34 -9.96 4.79
N ASP A 47 -7.05 -10.90 5.68
CA ASP A 47 -5.71 -11.35 6.09
C ASP A 47 -5.40 -12.83 5.73
N LEU A 48 -6.41 -13.56 5.22
CA LEU A 48 -6.34 -14.98 4.88
C LEU A 48 -5.83 -15.87 6.04
N GLY A 49 -6.09 -15.47 7.30
CA GLY A 49 -5.65 -16.19 8.49
C GLY A 49 -4.23 -15.86 8.95
N SER A 50 -3.60 -14.82 8.39
CA SER A 50 -2.36 -14.21 8.88
C SER A 50 -2.66 -13.01 9.79
N ASP A 51 -1.62 -12.35 10.31
CA ASP A 51 -1.73 -11.04 10.95
C ASP A 51 -1.50 -9.87 9.97
N HIS A 52 -1.05 -10.14 8.74
CA HIS A 52 -0.92 -9.14 7.67
C HIS A 52 -2.15 -9.08 6.76
N LYS A 53 -2.58 -7.86 6.44
CA LYS A 53 -3.68 -7.58 5.51
C LYS A 53 -3.20 -7.56 4.06
N ILE A 54 -4.09 -7.93 3.14
CA ILE A 54 -3.82 -7.85 1.70
C ILE A 54 -3.75 -6.39 1.25
N ILE A 55 -2.66 -6.00 0.58
CA ILE A 55 -2.54 -4.70 -0.10
C ILE A 55 -2.96 -4.87 -1.57
N ASN A 56 -3.90 -4.04 -2.02
CA ASN A 56 -4.36 -3.98 -3.41
C ASN A 56 -3.80 -2.74 -4.08
N ILE A 57 -3.20 -2.90 -5.25
CA ILE A 57 -2.65 -1.82 -6.07
C ILE A 57 -3.24 -1.94 -7.47
N ASN A 58 -4.06 -0.96 -7.88
CA ASN A 58 -4.56 -0.87 -9.25
C ASN A 58 -3.73 0.17 -9.99
N ILE A 59 -3.11 -0.23 -11.10
CA ILE A 59 -2.35 0.69 -11.97
C ILE A 59 -3.20 0.98 -13.20
N HIS A 60 -3.53 2.24 -13.41
CA HIS A 60 -4.26 2.69 -14.58
C HIS A 60 -3.25 2.92 -15.71
N GLY A 61 -3.23 2.02 -16.69
CA GLY A 61 -2.42 2.18 -17.89
C GLY A 61 -2.90 3.38 -18.74
N PRO A 62 -2.09 3.82 -19.72
CA PRO A 62 -2.53 4.86 -20.64
C PRO A 62 -3.87 4.47 -21.27
N LYS A 63 -4.86 5.38 -21.20
CA LYS A 63 -6.13 5.23 -21.91
C LYS A 63 -5.80 5.15 -23.41
N TYR A 64 -5.81 3.96 -24.00
CA TYR A 64 -5.78 3.83 -25.45
C TYR A 64 -7.04 4.52 -25.97
N LYS A 65 -6.87 5.67 -26.64
CA LYS A 65 -7.94 6.24 -27.45
C LYS A 65 -8.11 5.32 -28.65
N ALA A 66 -9.29 4.71 -28.76
CA ALA A 66 -9.76 4.09 -30.00
C ALA A 66 -9.88 5.13 -31.11
#